data_AF-A0A922MDH8-F1
#
_entry.id   AF-A0A922MDH8-F1
#
_cell.length_a   1.000
_cell.length_b   1.000
_cell.length_c   1.000
_cell.angle_alpha   90.00
_cell.angle_beta   90.00
_cell.angle_gamma   90.00
#
_symmetry.space_group_name_H-M   'P 1'
#
loop_
_entity.id
_entity.type
_entity.pdbx_description
1 polymer ?
#
loop_
_entity_poly.entity_id
_entity_poly.type
_entity_poly.pdbx_seq_one_letter_code
_entity_poly.pdbx_strand_id
1 'polypeptide(L)'
;MIATLLLVGFIGLVIYRLLAEEDNPLDKLPGPPQKPIIGCVFEFLNLTPRKMFKKMRLYSKLYGGRYIVKILRRRILHLHNVNDVEVVLSHPRNIKKSKPYSFLEGWLGTGLLLSSGAKWHRRRKILTPTFHFNILKNFTNVMEERSRGLVDKLKEYDGKEVNLMPVISDCTLFTICETAMGTQLDSDYSTKTQEYKTAILQIGGVLMGRLTKVWLHNEYIFRKFPMGKLFEKYLEKVHSFADDVIMERKKNWKPGQNDGVEDDVGGKKRLAMLDVLLEAERKGEIDLEGIREEVNTFMFEGHDTTAMALVFGLMLLADHPEVQERIYEECQRILGDSDSIPTMSDLAEMKYLEAVIKEVLRLYPSVPFIAREVTEDFMLGNKEDYGLI
;
A
#
# COMPACT_ATOMS: atom_id res chain seq x y z
N MET A 1 -44.10 28.70 19.02
CA MET A 1 -43.14 29.62 18.35
C MET A 1 -41.91 29.90 19.21
N ILE A 2 -42.06 30.39 20.44
CA ILE A 2 -40.93 30.70 21.35
C ILE A 2 -40.12 29.45 21.72
N ALA A 3 -40.77 28.33 22.09
CA ALA A 3 -40.08 27.08 22.42
C ALA A 3 -39.27 26.50 21.25
N THR A 4 -39.77 26.63 20.01
CA THR A 4 -39.07 26.19 18.79
C THR A 4 -37.82 27.04 18.53
N LEU A 5 -37.92 28.36 18.71
CA LEU A 5 -36.78 29.28 18.57
C LEU A 5 -35.71 29.03 19.65
N LEU A 6 -36.12 28.73 20.89
CA LEU A 6 -35.19 28.37 21.96
C LEU A 6 -34.51 27.03 21.70
N LEU A 7 -35.23 26.04 21.16
CA LEU A 7 -34.64 24.75 20.79
C LEU A 7 -33.65 24.90 19.63
N VAL A 8 -33.98 25.67 18.59
CA VAL A 8 -33.08 25.97 17.48
C VAL A 8 -31.86 26.77 17.95
N GLY A 9 -32.06 27.76 18.84
CA GLY A 9 -30.97 28.53 19.45
C GLY A 9 -30.07 27.67 20.33
N PHE A 10 -30.62 26.75 21.12
CA PHE A 10 -29.86 25.81 21.94
C PHE A 10 -29.10 24.80 21.08
N ILE A 11 -29.73 24.22 20.05
CA ILE A 11 -29.06 23.36 19.07
C ILE A 11 -27.93 24.16 18.38
N GLY A 12 -28.19 25.40 17.97
CA GLY A 12 -27.19 26.29 17.38
C GLY A 12 -26.03 26.60 18.32
N LEU A 13 -26.29 26.82 19.61
CA LEU A 13 -25.27 27.07 20.63
C LEU A 13 -24.47 25.81 20.98
N VAL A 14 -25.12 24.64 21.04
CA VAL A 14 -24.45 23.34 21.22
C VAL A 14 -23.60 23.04 19.99
N ILE A 15 -24.12 23.22 18.78
CA ILE A 15 -23.36 23.11 17.53
C ILE A 15 -22.19 24.10 17.53
N TYR A 16 -22.41 25.35 17.93
CA TYR A 16 -21.36 26.36 18.02
C TYR A 16 -20.31 25.99 19.05
N ARG A 17 -20.66 25.59 20.28
CA ARG A 17 -19.69 25.19 21.31
C ARG A 17 -18.96 23.90 20.97
N LEU A 18 -19.66 22.96 20.37
CA LEU A 18 -19.03 21.78 19.80
C LEU A 18 -18.01 22.27 18.76
N LEU A 19 -18.38 23.14 17.83
CA LEU A 19 -17.55 23.58 16.71
C LEU A 19 -16.59 24.75 17.03
N ALA A 20 -16.67 25.34 18.21
CA ALA A 20 -15.80 26.39 18.70
C ALA A 20 -14.47 25.73 19.06
N GLU A 21 -13.40 26.28 18.50
CA GLU A 21 -12.10 25.62 18.52
C GLU A 21 -11.15 26.28 19.51
N GLU A 22 -10.25 25.47 20.05
CA GLU A 22 -9.07 25.94 20.76
C GLU A 22 -8.06 26.53 19.75
N ASP A 23 -7.31 27.55 20.18
CA ASP A 23 -6.23 28.13 19.38
C ASP A 23 -5.19 27.06 19.05
N ASN A 24 -4.91 26.84 17.77
CA ASN A 24 -4.00 25.80 17.32
C ASN A 24 -2.90 26.40 16.44
N PRO A 25 -1.62 26.11 16.69
CA PRO A 25 -0.51 26.70 15.94
C PRO A 25 -0.56 26.36 14.44
N LEU A 26 -1.18 25.24 14.05
CA LEU A 26 -1.31 24.86 12.65
C LEU A 26 -2.25 25.78 11.86
N ASP A 27 -3.19 26.48 12.51
CA ASP A 27 -4.10 27.40 11.82
C ASP A 27 -3.37 28.66 11.30
N LYS A 28 -2.12 28.88 11.73
CA LYS A 28 -1.23 29.95 11.24
C LYS A 28 -0.48 29.57 9.96
N LEU A 29 -0.53 28.30 9.55
CA LEU A 29 0.11 27.83 8.32
C LEU A 29 -0.72 28.23 7.09
N PRO A 30 -0.08 28.43 5.92
CA PRO A 30 -0.81 28.70 4.69
C PRO A 30 -1.69 27.50 4.31
N GLY A 31 -2.71 27.76 3.50
CA GLY A 31 -3.62 26.72 3.03
C GLY A 31 -4.73 27.30 2.15
N PRO A 32 -5.55 26.44 1.53
CA PRO A 32 -6.67 26.87 0.72
C PRO A 32 -7.72 27.66 1.50
N PRO A 33 -8.56 28.45 0.81
CA PRO A 33 -9.60 29.26 1.44
C PRO A 33 -10.46 28.42 2.38
N GLN A 34 -10.56 28.88 3.64
CA GLN A 34 -11.30 28.20 4.69
C GLN A 34 -12.59 28.98 4.99
N LYS A 35 -13.71 28.28 5.14
CA LYS A 35 -14.94 28.86 5.69
C LYS A 35 -14.99 28.60 7.20
N PRO A 36 -15.62 29.48 8.00
CA PRO A 36 -15.85 29.22 9.41
C PRO A 36 -16.52 27.85 9.59
N ILE A 37 -16.09 27.08 10.62
CA ILE A 37 -16.66 25.79 11.04
C ILE A 37 -16.41 24.61 10.07
N ILE A 38 -16.64 24.78 8.78
CA ILE A 38 -16.56 23.70 7.78
C ILE A 38 -15.19 23.60 7.11
N GLY A 39 -14.31 24.58 7.31
CA GLY A 39 -12.98 24.63 6.70
C GLY A 39 -13.06 24.62 5.18
N CYS A 40 -12.31 23.72 4.56
CA CYS A 40 -12.14 23.56 3.12
C CYS A 40 -13.10 22.52 2.51
N VAL A 41 -14.15 22.07 3.22
CA VAL A 41 -15.03 20.99 2.72
C VAL A 41 -15.52 21.22 1.29
N PHE A 42 -15.92 22.45 0.94
CA PHE A 42 -16.39 22.79 -0.40
C PHE A 42 -15.31 22.69 -1.49
N GLU A 43 -14.03 22.85 -1.13
CA GLU A 43 -12.92 22.66 -2.05
C GLU A 43 -12.78 21.20 -2.49
N PHE A 44 -13.24 20.26 -1.67
CA PHE A 44 -13.06 18.82 -1.89
C PHE A 44 -14.35 18.07 -2.19
N LEU A 45 -15.50 18.75 -2.12
CA LEU A 45 -16.80 18.17 -2.39
C LEU A 45 -16.88 17.65 -3.83
N ASN A 46 -17.28 16.38 -3.99
CA ASN A 46 -17.48 15.72 -5.29
C ASN A 46 -16.26 15.73 -6.24
N LEU A 47 -15.04 15.86 -5.71
CA LEU A 47 -13.86 15.67 -6.54
C LEU A 47 -13.71 14.20 -6.94
N THR A 48 -13.36 13.96 -8.19
CA THR A 48 -12.85 12.65 -8.61
C THR A 48 -11.44 12.45 -8.02
N PRO A 49 -10.98 11.21 -7.80
CA PRO A 49 -9.62 10.95 -7.33
C PRO A 49 -8.55 11.65 -8.19
N ARG A 50 -8.74 11.67 -9.52
CA ARG A 50 -7.87 12.40 -10.46
C ARG A 50 -7.84 13.90 -10.20
N LYS A 51 -8.99 14.54 -9.99
CA LYS A 51 -9.06 15.99 -9.68
C LYS A 51 -8.45 16.29 -8.31
N MET A 52 -8.71 15.43 -7.33
CA MET A 52 -8.09 15.51 -6.00
C MET A 52 -6.56 15.47 -6.12
N PHE A 53 -5.99 14.49 -6.81
CA PHE A 53 -4.55 14.36 -7.02
C PHE A 53 -3.94 15.61 -7.67
N LYS A 54 -4.55 16.13 -8.74
CA LYS A 54 -4.11 17.38 -9.39
C LYS A 54 -4.15 18.58 -8.43
N LYS A 55 -5.21 18.66 -7.62
CA LYS A 55 -5.40 19.75 -6.65
C LYS A 55 -4.36 19.72 -5.53
N MET A 56 -4.04 18.54 -5.01
CA MET A 56 -2.97 18.35 -4.02
C MET A 56 -1.61 18.81 -4.55
N ARG A 57 -1.28 18.48 -5.81
CA ARG A 57 -0.06 18.97 -6.47
C ARG A 57 -0.06 20.48 -6.68
N LEU A 58 -1.20 21.06 -7.03
CA LEU A 58 -1.36 22.52 -7.15
C LEU A 58 -1.13 23.21 -5.81
N TYR A 59 -1.69 22.69 -4.73
CA TYR A 59 -1.53 23.27 -3.39
C TYR A 59 -0.09 23.21 -2.88
N SER A 60 0.62 22.11 -3.17
CA SER A 60 2.07 22.05 -2.90
C SER A 60 2.83 23.16 -3.61
N LYS A 61 2.48 23.51 -4.86
CA LYS A 61 3.12 24.63 -5.59
C LYS A 61 2.72 26.00 -5.04
N LEU A 62 1.47 26.18 -4.61
CA LEU A 62 0.96 27.47 -4.14
C LEU A 62 1.38 27.82 -2.72
N TYR A 63 1.42 26.84 -1.82
CA TYR A 63 1.65 27.06 -0.39
C TYR A 63 3.01 26.55 0.11
N GLY A 64 3.79 25.91 -0.77
CA GLY A 64 5.15 25.46 -0.47
C GLY A 64 5.22 24.17 0.35
N GLY A 65 6.31 24.05 1.12
CA GLY A 65 6.69 22.80 1.80
C GLY A 65 5.80 22.37 2.97
N ARG A 66 4.95 23.29 3.49
CA ARG A 66 4.01 23.07 4.60
C ARG A 66 2.72 23.80 4.32
N TYR A 67 1.59 23.09 4.30
CA TYR A 67 0.28 23.74 4.29
C TYR A 67 -0.77 22.91 5.00
N ILE A 68 -1.82 23.58 5.45
CA ILE A 68 -2.91 22.94 6.18
C ILE A 68 -4.18 22.86 5.33
N VAL A 69 -4.78 21.68 5.28
CA VAL A 69 -6.13 21.48 4.80
C VAL A 69 -7.02 21.17 6.00
N LYS A 70 -7.96 22.06 6.28
CA LYS A 70 -8.92 21.90 7.35
C LYS A 70 -10.22 21.32 6.82
N ILE A 71 -10.68 20.20 7.36
CA ILE A 71 -11.96 19.57 6.98
C ILE A 71 -12.77 19.41 8.26
N LEU A 72 -13.83 20.22 8.42
CA LEU A 72 -14.51 20.37 9.70
C LEU A 72 -13.47 20.73 10.79
N ARG A 73 -13.38 19.94 11.87
CA ARG A 73 -12.35 20.11 12.91
C ARG A 73 -11.02 19.43 12.63
N ARG A 74 -10.93 18.61 11.59
CA ARG A 74 -9.71 17.86 11.29
C ARG A 74 -8.72 18.78 10.59
N ARG A 75 -7.54 18.90 11.19
CA ARG A 75 -6.38 19.59 10.63
C ARG A 75 -5.50 18.56 9.94
N ILE A 76 -5.37 18.68 8.63
CA ILE A 76 -4.53 17.80 7.82
C ILE A 76 -3.32 18.63 7.40
N LEU A 77 -2.19 18.39 8.05
CA LEU A 77 -0.92 19.01 7.70
C LEU A 77 -0.30 18.25 6.53
N HIS A 78 -0.09 18.94 5.41
CA HIS A 78 0.62 18.42 4.26
C HIS A 78 2.09 18.84 4.31
N LEU A 79 2.97 17.86 4.14
CA LEU A 79 4.42 18.02 4.18
C LEU A 79 5.00 17.55 2.85
N HIS A 80 5.85 18.38 2.25
CA HIS A 80 6.52 18.09 0.99
C HIS A 80 8.04 18.26 1.06
N ASN A 81 8.56 18.75 2.19
CA ASN A 81 9.99 18.93 2.39
C ASN A 81 10.59 17.72 3.12
N VAL A 82 11.83 17.38 2.76
CA VAL A 82 12.51 16.15 3.23
C VAL A 82 12.75 16.20 4.74
N ASN A 83 13.19 17.34 5.29
CA ASN A 83 13.51 17.47 6.72
C ASN A 83 12.29 17.19 7.62
N ASP A 84 11.11 17.71 7.28
CA ASP A 84 9.89 17.42 8.05
C ASP A 84 9.42 15.98 7.88
N VAL A 85 9.51 15.46 6.66
CA VAL A 85 9.13 14.08 6.38
C VAL A 85 10.02 13.12 7.18
N GLU A 86 11.32 13.39 7.25
CA GLU A 86 12.26 12.64 8.07
C GLU A 86 11.87 12.65 9.55
N VAL A 87 11.59 13.82 10.13
CA VAL A 87 11.13 13.94 11.52
C VAL A 87 9.87 13.13 11.77
N VAL A 88 8.87 13.20 10.88
CA VAL A 88 7.61 12.46 11.04
C VAL A 88 7.80 10.95 10.90
N LEU A 89 8.63 10.50 9.93
CA LEU A 89 8.78 9.08 9.63
C LEU A 89 9.75 8.36 10.55
N SER A 90 10.75 9.07 11.10
CA SER A 90 11.68 8.56 12.12
C SER A 90 11.08 8.58 13.53
N HIS A 91 9.92 9.22 13.72
CA HIS A 91 9.30 9.36 15.03
C HIS A 91 8.91 7.99 15.62
N PRO A 92 9.38 7.63 16.83
CA PRO A 92 9.21 6.28 17.37
C PRO A 92 7.75 5.93 17.75
N ARG A 93 6.97 6.93 18.18
CA ARG A 93 5.59 6.74 18.68
C ARG A 93 4.48 7.21 17.74
N ASN A 94 4.71 8.23 16.90
CA ASN A 94 3.74 8.74 15.93
C ASN A 94 3.64 7.85 14.66
N ILE A 95 3.43 6.55 14.88
CA ILE A 95 3.30 5.52 13.83
C ILE A 95 1.85 5.24 13.41
N LYS A 96 0.88 5.75 14.18
CA LYS A 96 -0.54 5.55 13.93
C LYS A 96 -0.94 6.07 12.55
N LYS A 97 -1.67 5.27 11.79
CA LYS A 97 -2.19 5.66 10.47
C LYS A 97 -3.30 6.70 10.62
N SER A 98 -3.40 7.62 9.67
CA SER A 98 -4.48 8.61 9.65
C SER A 98 -5.86 7.97 9.48
N LYS A 99 -6.91 8.69 9.89
CA LYS A 99 -8.28 8.14 9.92
C LYS A 99 -8.78 7.48 8.61
N PRO A 100 -8.49 7.98 7.39
CA PRO A 100 -8.91 7.32 6.16
C PRO A 100 -8.40 5.88 5.97
N TYR A 101 -7.32 5.47 6.65
CA TYR A 101 -6.87 4.08 6.65
C TYR A 101 -7.91 3.14 7.27
N SER A 102 -8.82 3.62 8.13
CA SER A 102 -9.89 2.79 8.69
C SER A 102 -10.88 2.28 7.64
N PHE A 103 -10.86 2.83 6.41
CA PHE A 103 -11.68 2.31 5.31
C PHE A 103 -11.19 0.94 4.82
N LEU A 104 -9.93 0.60 5.09
CA LEU A 104 -9.34 -0.69 4.77
C LEU A 104 -9.61 -1.76 5.84
N GLU A 105 -10.08 -1.39 7.04
CA GLU A 105 -10.28 -2.33 8.15
C GLU A 105 -11.26 -3.46 7.80
N GLY A 106 -12.28 -3.18 6.98
CA GLY A 106 -13.20 -4.22 6.50
C GLY A 106 -12.54 -5.28 5.61
N TRP A 107 -11.40 -4.96 4.99
CA TRP A 107 -10.63 -5.87 4.14
C TRP A 107 -9.45 -6.49 4.89
N LEU A 108 -8.54 -5.65 5.40
CA LEU A 108 -7.26 -6.06 5.96
C LEU A 108 -7.33 -6.31 7.48
N GLY A 109 -8.50 -6.10 8.09
CA GLY A 109 -8.67 -6.10 9.53
C GLY A 109 -7.74 -5.10 10.20
N THR A 110 -7.03 -5.54 11.23
CA THR A 110 -5.97 -4.77 11.89
C THR A 110 -4.62 -5.48 11.74
N GLY A 111 -4.29 -5.91 10.52
CA GLY A 111 -2.99 -6.50 10.15
C GLY A 111 -1.84 -5.51 10.23
N LEU A 112 -0.65 -5.89 9.74
CA LEU A 112 0.58 -5.12 9.93
C LEU A 112 0.50 -3.67 9.43
N LEU A 113 -0.23 -3.40 8.34
CA LEU A 113 -0.40 -2.05 7.81
C LEU A 113 -1.18 -1.13 8.77
N LEU A 114 -2.25 -1.65 9.38
CA LEU A 114 -3.26 -0.87 10.08
C LEU A 114 -3.11 -0.91 11.60
N SER A 115 -2.46 -1.95 12.13
CA SER A 115 -2.17 -2.08 13.56
C SER A 115 -1.23 -0.98 14.06
N SER A 116 -1.29 -0.75 15.38
CA SER A 116 -0.38 0.14 16.09
C SER A 116 -0.06 -0.44 17.48
N GLY A 117 0.88 0.18 18.20
CA GLY A 117 1.25 -0.21 19.56
C GLY A 117 1.71 -1.66 19.69
N ALA A 118 1.32 -2.32 20.78
CA ALA A 118 1.78 -3.67 21.10
C ALA A 118 1.43 -4.72 20.04
N LYS A 119 0.23 -4.64 19.42
CA LYS A 119 -0.18 -5.55 18.34
C LYS A 119 0.78 -5.43 17.15
N TRP A 120 1.06 -4.20 16.71
CA TRP A 120 1.98 -3.95 15.60
C TRP A 120 3.38 -4.48 15.90
N HIS A 121 3.93 -4.19 17.08
CA HIS A 121 5.27 -4.68 17.47
C HIS A 121 5.33 -6.21 17.48
N ARG A 122 4.29 -6.89 17.99
CA ARG A 122 4.20 -8.35 18.00
C ARG A 122 4.15 -8.92 16.59
N ARG A 123 3.25 -8.41 15.73
CA ARG A 123 3.13 -8.83 14.33
C ARG A 123 4.43 -8.60 13.56
N ARG A 124 5.03 -7.41 13.71
CA ARG A 124 6.31 -7.06 13.08
C ARG A 124 7.43 -8.00 13.50
N LYS A 125 7.50 -8.36 14.79
CA LYS A 125 8.49 -9.31 15.31
C LYS A 125 8.34 -10.71 14.70
N ILE A 126 7.10 -11.19 14.54
CA ILE A 126 6.81 -12.50 13.92
C ILE A 126 7.22 -12.48 12.44
N LEU A 127 6.88 -11.41 11.71
CA LEU A 127 6.99 -11.36 10.25
C LEU A 127 8.35 -10.89 9.71
N THR A 128 9.08 -10.02 10.42
CA THR A 128 10.35 -9.46 9.90
C THR A 128 11.36 -10.53 9.46
N PRO A 129 11.52 -11.68 10.16
CA PRO A 129 12.44 -12.73 9.73
C PRO A 129 12.18 -13.27 8.32
N THR A 130 10.92 -13.26 7.84
CA THR A 130 10.52 -13.82 6.54
C THR A 130 11.06 -13.01 5.35
N PHE A 131 11.53 -11.79 5.61
CA PHE A 131 12.10 -10.88 4.61
C PHE A 131 13.61 -10.72 4.75
N HIS A 132 14.27 -11.60 5.52
CA HIS A 132 15.72 -11.61 5.64
C HIS A 132 16.38 -12.07 4.32
N PHE A 133 17.55 -11.52 3.99
CA PHE A 133 18.21 -11.74 2.69
C PHE A 133 18.44 -13.23 2.35
N ASN A 134 18.71 -14.08 3.35
CA ASN A 134 18.85 -15.53 3.14
C ASN A 134 17.55 -16.21 2.67
N ILE A 135 16.38 -15.69 3.06
CA ILE A 135 15.10 -16.19 2.57
C ILE A 135 14.81 -15.62 1.18
N LEU A 136 15.08 -14.33 0.98
CA LEU A 136 14.88 -13.66 -0.32
C LEU A 136 15.72 -14.29 -1.45
N LYS A 137 16.91 -14.80 -1.13
CA LYS A 137 17.73 -15.59 -2.07
C LYS A 137 16.98 -16.76 -2.68
N ASN A 138 16.07 -17.38 -1.94
CA ASN A 138 15.30 -18.52 -2.43
C ASN A 138 14.14 -18.09 -3.34
N PHE A 139 13.80 -16.79 -3.38
CA PHE A 139 12.74 -16.26 -4.23
C PHE A 139 13.19 -16.03 -5.67
N THR A 140 14.50 -15.96 -5.94
CA THR A 140 15.04 -15.70 -7.29
C THR A 140 14.60 -16.75 -8.30
N ASN A 141 14.54 -18.02 -7.89
CA ASN A 141 14.10 -19.12 -8.77
C ASN A 141 12.64 -18.91 -9.20
N VAL A 142 11.76 -18.57 -8.26
CA VAL A 142 10.34 -18.30 -8.57
C VAL A 142 10.22 -17.03 -9.41
N MET A 143 10.95 -15.97 -9.06
CA MET A 143 10.93 -14.72 -9.82
C MET A 143 11.42 -14.91 -11.25
N GLU A 144 12.43 -15.74 -11.47
CA GLU A 144 12.92 -16.07 -12.80
C GLU A 144 11.88 -16.85 -13.60
N GLU A 145 11.30 -17.89 -13.03
CA GLU A 145 10.28 -18.72 -13.69
C GLU A 145 9.09 -17.85 -14.13
N ARG A 146 8.61 -17.00 -13.21
CA ARG A 146 7.52 -16.06 -13.49
C ARG A 146 7.92 -14.99 -14.50
N SER A 147 9.16 -14.52 -14.49
CA SER A 147 9.67 -13.54 -15.46
C SER A 147 9.77 -14.14 -16.87
N ARG A 148 10.22 -15.40 -17.02
CA ARG A 148 10.21 -16.09 -18.32
C ARG A 148 8.78 -16.29 -18.83
N GLY A 149 7.88 -16.73 -17.96
CA GLY A 149 6.46 -16.84 -18.30
C GLY A 149 5.83 -15.51 -18.75
N LEU A 150 6.21 -14.39 -18.11
CA LEU A 150 5.81 -13.05 -18.53
C LEU A 150 6.35 -12.72 -19.93
N VAL A 151 7.62 -12.97 -20.20
CA VAL A 151 8.24 -12.73 -21.51
C VAL A 151 7.53 -13.57 -22.59
N ASP A 152 7.30 -14.85 -22.35
CA ASP A 152 6.61 -15.73 -23.30
C ASP A 152 5.16 -15.27 -23.54
N LYS A 153 4.48 -14.79 -22.50
CA LYS A 153 3.15 -14.23 -22.64
C LYS A 153 3.15 -12.95 -23.48
N LEU A 154 4.16 -12.09 -23.33
CA LEU A 154 4.30 -10.86 -24.10
C LEU A 154 4.64 -11.14 -25.58
N LYS A 155 5.37 -12.21 -25.89
CA LYS A 155 5.64 -12.62 -27.28
C LYS A 155 4.36 -12.93 -28.06
N GLU A 156 3.28 -13.39 -27.41
CA GLU A 156 1.99 -13.61 -28.06
C GLU A 156 1.37 -12.32 -28.65
N TYR A 157 1.83 -11.15 -28.18
CA TYR A 157 1.39 -9.83 -28.62
C TYR A 157 2.36 -9.17 -29.60
N ASP A 158 3.32 -9.91 -30.17
CA ASP A 158 4.27 -9.34 -31.12
C ASP A 158 3.56 -8.63 -32.29
N GLY A 159 4.02 -7.40 -32.57
CA GLY A 159 3.41 -6.49 -33.54
C GLY A 159 2.02 -5.94 -33.17
N LYS A 160 1.53 -6.13 -31.93
CA LYS A 160 0.21 -5.68 -31.48
C LYS A 160 0.30 -4.83 -30.21
N GLU A 161 -0.67 -3.94 -30.04
CA GLU A 161 -0.85 -3.21 -28.77
C GLU A 161 -1.31 -4.17 -27.66
N VAL A 162 -0.73 -4.01 -26.46
CA VAL A 162 -1.05 -4.82 -25.29
C VAL A 162 -1.33 -3.93 -24.08
N ASN A 163 -2.40 -4.25 -23.34
CA ASN A 163 -2.61 -3.67 -22.02
C ASN A 163 -1.76 -4.45 -21.00
N LEU A 164 -0.73 -3.81 -20.45
CA LEU A 164 0.23 -4.45 -19.56
C LEU A 164 -0.36 -4.81 -18.18
N MET A 165 -1.35 -4.05 -17.69
CA MET A 165 -1.85 -4.19 -16.31
C MET A 165 -2.34 -5.61 -16.00
N PRO A 166 -3.22 -6.25 -16.80
CA PRO A 166 -3.67 -7.62 -16.52
C PRO A 166 -2.52 -8.64 -16.48
N VAL A 167 -1.59 -8.55 -17.43
CA VAL A 167 -0.48 -9.51 -17.61
C VAL A 167 0.53 -9.41 -16.47
N ILE A 168 0.94 -8.17 -16.12
CA ILE A 168 1.89 -7.93 -15.04
C ILE A 168 1.26 -8.21 -13.68
N SER A 169 -0.02 -7.89 -13.50
CA SER A 169 -0.74 -8.21 -12.27
C SER A 169 -0.80 -9.73 -12.02
N ASP A 170 -0.98 -10.55 -13.06
CA ASP A 170 -0.87 -12.01 -12.92
C ASP A 170 0.54 -12.45 -12.49
N CYS A 171 1.58 -11.94 -13.16
CA CYS A 171 2.97 -12.27 -12.82
C CYS A 171 3.30 -11.96 -11.35
N THR A 172 2.99 -10.75 -10.90
CA THR A 172 3.27 -10.31 -9.52
C THR A 172 2.43 -11.05 -8.48
N LEU A 173 1.16 -11.33 -8.77
CA LEU A 173 0.28 -12.08 -7.86
C LEU A 173 0.74 -13.53 -7.71
N PHE A 174 1.09 -14.20 -8.80
CA PHE A 174 1.62 -15.57 -8.73
C PHE A 174 2.97 -15.61 -8.02
N THR A 175 3.81 -14.61 -8.24
CA THR A 175 5.08 -14.47 -7.52
C THR A 175 4.88 -14.38 -6.01
N ILE A 176 4.00 -13.50 -5.51
CA ILE A 176 3.80 -13.35 -4.05
C ILE A 176 3.14 -14.59 -3.42
N CYS A 177 2.21 -15.25 -4.13
CA CYS A 177 1.57 -16.46 -3.65
C CYS A 177 2.57 -17.61 -3.49
N GLU A 178 3.46 -17.80 -4.45
CA GLU A 178 4.43 -18.89 -4.40
C GLU A 178 5.62 -18.61 -3.48
N THR A 179 6.03 -17.34 -3.35
CA THR A 179 7.15 -16.94 -2.49
C THR A 179 6.72 -16.81 -1.04
N ALA A 180 5.81 -15.87 -0.74
CA ALA A 180 5.43 -15.53 0.62
C ALA A 180 4.30 -16.40 1.19
N MET A 181 3.35 -16.85 0.36
CA MET A 181 2.26 -17.72 0.84
C MET A 181 2.61 -19.21 0.77
N GLY A 182 3.58 -19.59 -0.08
CA GLY A 182 3.98 -20.98 -0.27
C GLY A 182 2.91 -21.83 -0.96
N THR A 183 2.04 -21.19 -1.74
CA THR A 183 0.95 -21.84 -2.47
C THR A 183 1.16 -21.60 -3.96
N GLN A 184 1.30 -22.68 -4.74
CA GLN A 184 1.28 -22.60 -6.20
C GLN A 184 -0.17 -22.45 -6.65
N LEU A 185 -0.40 -21.48 -7.53
CA LEU A 185 -1.72 -21.23 -8.12
C LEU A 185 -1.73 -21.88 -9.50
N ASP A 186 -2.34 -23.06 -9.56
CA ASP A 186 -2.43 -23.90 -10.76
C ASP A 186 -3.49 -23.35 -11.74
N SER A 187 -3.63 -23.95 -12.93
CA SER A 187 -4.61 -23.56 -13.96
C SER A 187 -6.08 -23.49 -13.45
N ASP A 188 -6.40 -24.29 -12.43
CA ASP A 188 -7.72 -24.32 -11.78
C ASP A 188 -8.03 -23.04 -10.98
N TYR A 189 -7.00 -22.24 -10.64
CA TYR A 189 -7.15 -20.95 -9.96
C TYR A 189 -7.41 -19.77 -10.89
N SER A 190 -7.48 -19.98 -12.21
CA SER A 190 -7.63 -18.90 -13.20
C SER A 190 -8.87 -18.03 -12.92
N THR A 191 -10.05 -18.63 -12.70
CA THR A 191 -11.29 -17.87 -12.43
C THR A 191 -11.22 -17.12 -11.10
N LYS A 192 -10.84 -17.78 -9.99
CA LYS A 192 -10.75 -17.15 -8.67
C LYS A 192 -9.71 -16.03 -8.63
N THR A 193 -8.59 -16.21 -9.35
CA THR A 193 -7.55 -15.18 -9.49
C THR A 193 -8.07 -13.95 -10.23
N GLN A 194 -8.79 -14.14 -11.34
CA GLN A 194 -9.39 -13.01 -12.04
C GLN A 194 -10.47 -12.31 -11.19
N GLU A 195 -11.28 -13.06 -10.43
CA GLU A 195 -12.23 -12.48 -9.48
C GLU A 195 -11.53 -11.67 -8.38
N TYR A 196 -10.43 -12.18 -7.81
CA TYR A 196 -9.63 -11.51 -6.79
C TYR A 196 -9.03 -10.20 -7.31
N LYS A 197 -8.35 -10.22 -8.46
CA LYS A 197 -7.78 -9.01 -9.08
C LYS A 197 -8.87 -7.97 -9.41
N THR A 198 -10.00 -8.43 -9.94
CA THR A 198 -11.14 -7.56 -10.21
C THR A 198 -11.66 -6.93 -8.92
N ALA A 199 -11.77 -7.73 -7.84
CA ALA A 199 -12.21 -7.23 -6.54
C ALA A 199 -11.28 -6.15 -5.98
N ILE A 200 -9.96 -6.33 -6.07
CA ILE A 200 -8.98 -5.33 -5.64
C ILE A 200 -9.14 -4.01 -6.40
N LEU A 201 -9.24 -4.07 -7.73
CA LEU A 201 -9.41 -2.86 -8.56
C LEU A 201 -10.69 -2.10 -8.18
N GLN A 202 -11.78 -2.83 -7.94
CA GLN A 202 -13.07 -2.25 -7.56
C GLN A 202 -13.04 -1.68 -6.14
N ILE A 203 -12.43 -2.40 -5.19
CA ILE A 203 -12.19 -1.93 -3.83
C ILE A 203 -11.34 -0.64 -3.85
N GLY A 204 -10.23 -0.62 -4.58
CA GLY A 204 -9.37 0.56 -4.72
C GLY A 204 -10.13 1.77 -5.27
N GLY A 205 -10.94 1.57 -6.30
CA GLY A 205 -11.83 2.60 -6.85
C GLY A 205 -12.84 3.14 -5.84
N VAL A 206 -13.47 2.25 -5.07
CA VAL A 206 -14.40 2.63 -3.99
C VAL A 206 -13.69 3.40 -2.89
N LEU A 207 -12.53 2.93 -2.42
CA LEU A 207 -11.76 3.57 -1.34
C LEU A 207 -11.28 4.97 -1.74
N MET A 208 -10.74 5.12 -2.95
CA MET A 208 -10.35 6.43 -3.48
C MET A 208 -11.56 7.33 -3.71
N GLY A 209 -12.69 6.76 -4.13
CA GLY A 209 -13.96 7.47 -4.26
C GLY A 209 -14.56 7.90 -2.91
N ARG A 210 -14.34 7.14 -1.85
CA ARG A 210 -14.76 7.41 -0.47
C ARG A 210 -13.90 8.50 0.17
N LEU A 211 -12.60 8.52 -0.13
CA LEU A 211 -11.66 9.55 0.36
C LEU A 211 -12.15 10.97 0.05
N THR A 212 -12.72 11.21 -1.14
CA THR A 212 -13.21 12.52 -1.57
C THR A 212 -14.63 12.86 -1.11
N LYS A 213 -15.33 11.94 -0.44
CA LYS A 213 -16.73 12.11 0.00
C LYS A 213 -16.79 12.08 1.52
N VAL A 214 -16.54 13.22 2.15
CA VAL A 214 -16.46 13.36 3.61
C VAL A 214 -17.69 12.81 4.33
N TRP A 215 -18.89 12.95 3.74
CA TRP A 215 -20.13 12.39 4.30
C TRP A 215 -20.20 10.85 4.29
N LEU A 216 -19.39 10.17 3.47
CA LEU A 216 -19.24 8.71 3.46
C LEU A 216 -18.08 8.23 4.33
N HIS A 217 -17.39 9.10 5.08
CA HIS A 217 -16.34 8.67 6.01
C HIS A 217 -16.92 7.96 7.23
N ASN A 218 -18.19 8.20 7.56
CA ASN A 218 -18.89 7.41 8.56
C ASN A 218 -19.24 6.03 8.01
N GLU A 219 -18.82 4.98 8.71
CA GLU A 219 -18.97 3.58 8.28
C GLU A 219 -20.44 3.14 8.16
N TYR A 220 -21.28 3.52 9.12
CA TYR A 220 -22.70 3.17 9.08
C TYR A 220 -23.40 3.78 7.87
N ILE A 221 -23.14 5.07 7.61
CA ILE A 221 -23.69 5.76 6.43
C ILE A 221 -23.17 5.09 5.16
N PHE A 222 -21.86 4.86 5.07
CA PHE A 222 -21.22 4.26 3.89
C PHE A 222 -21.89 2.94 3.45
N ARG A 223 -22.11 2.01 4.38
CA ARG A 223 -22.71 0.69 4.10
C ARG A 223 -24.14 0.76 3.55
N LYS A 224 -24.87 1.84 3.83
CA LYS A 224 -26.25 2.02 3.32
C LYS A 224 -26.31 2.49 1.87
N PHE A 225 -25.22 3.07 1.34
CA PHE A 225 -25.16 3.59 -0.03
C PHE A 225 -24.72 2.51 -1.03
N PRO A 226 -25.02 2.67 -2.34
CA PRO A 226 -24.60 1.73 -3.38
C PRO A 226 -23.10 1.44 -3.39
N MET A 227 -22.28 2.45 -3.09
CA MET A 227 -20.82 2.31 -2.98
C MET A 227 -20.40 1.37 -1.85
N GLY A 228 -21.09 1.41 -0.70
CA GLY A 228 -20.83 0.49 0.41
C GLY A 228 -21.26 -0.94 0.12
N LYS A 229 -22.44 -1.13 -0.51
CA LYS A 229 -22.89 -2.46 -0.96
C LYS A 229 -21.93 -3.07 -1.99
N LEU A 230 -21.40 -2.23 -2.90
CA LEU A 230 -20.40 -2.67 -3.87
C LEU A 230 -19.10 -3.08 -3.18
N PHE A 231 -18.66 -2.33 -2.17
CA PHE A 231 -17.50 -2.69 -1.35
C PHE A 231 -17.71 -4.05 -0.65
N GLU A 232 -18.83 -4.25 0.03
CA GLU A 232 -19.16 -5.52 0.70
C GLU A 232 -19.15 -6.72 -0.26
N LYS A 233 -19.75 -6.57 -1.46
CA LYS A 233 -19.72 -7.62 -2.50
C LYS A 233 -18.29 -8.05 -2.87
N TYR A 234 -17.36 -7.10 -2.98
CA TYR A 234 -15.98 -7.42 -3.36
C TYR A 234 -15.13 -7.84 -2.16
N LEU A 235 -15.47 -7.43 -0.95
CA LEU A 235 -14.84 -7.93 0.28
C LEU A 235 -14.96 -9.44 0.39
N GLU A 236 -16.14 -10.00 0.11
CA GLU A 236 -16.36 -11.45 0.11
C GLU A 236 -15.39 -12.18 -0.82
N LYS A 237 -15.08 -11.60 -1.98
CA LYS A 237 -14.15 -12.20 -2.97
C LYS A 237 -12.71 -12.19 -2.50
N VAL A 238 -12.23 -11.07 -1.92
CA VAL A 238 -10.86 -11.01 -1.41
C VAL A 238 -10.66 -11.87 -0.17
N HIS A 239 -11.66 -11.94 0.72
CA HIS A 239 -11.63 -12.82 1.90
C HIS A 239 -11.68 -14.30 1.51
N SER A 240 -12.57 -14.68 0.60
CA SER A 240 -12.65 -16.06 0.11
C SER A 240 -11.32 -16.51 -0.50
N PHE A 241 -10.66 -15.65 -1.28
CA PHE A 241 -9.37 -15.98 -1.87
C PHE A 241 -8.28 -16.17 -0.80
N ALA A 242 -8.21 -15.28 0.19
CA ALA A 242 -7.27 -15.42 1.30
C ALA A 242 -7.51 -16.71 2.10
N ASP A 243 -8.78 -17.06 2.35
CA ASP A 243 -9.17 -18.29 3.02
C ASP A 243 -8.73 -19.54 2.24
N ASP A 244 -8.93 -19.55 0.91
CA ASP A 244 -8.48 -20.65 0.06
C ASP A 244 -6.96 -20.84 0.15
N VAL A 245 -6.19 -19.74 0.09
CA VAL A 245 -4.72 -19.78 0.21
C VAL A 245 -4.29 -20.33 1.57
N ILE A 246 -4.95 -19.90 2.66
CA ILE A 246 -4.66 -20.36 4.03
C ILE A 246 -4.98 -21.86 4.15
N MET A 247 -6.15 -22.28 3.68
CA MET A 247 -6.59 -23.67 3.79
C MET A 247 -5.72 -24.62 2.98
N GLU A 248 -5.37 -24.25 1.75
CA GLU A 248 -4.49 -25.04 0.90
C GLU A 248 -3.10 -25.20 1.53
N ARG A 249 -2.53 -24.11 2.07
CA ARG A 249 -1.25 -24.20 2.77
C ARG A 249 -1.35 -25.07 4.03
N LYS A 250 -2.40 -24.90 4.84
CA LYS A 250 -2.61 -25.65 6.09
C LYS A 250 -2.77 -27.16 5.85
N LYS A 251 -3.35 -27.57 4.71
CA LYS A 251 -3.47 -28.98 4.31
C LYS A 251 -2.11 -29.65 4.06
N ASN A 252 -1.17 -28.91 3.49
CA ASN A 252 0.14 -29.42 3.08
C ASN A 252 1.24 -29.14 4.13
N TRP A 253 0.95 -28.28 5.11
CA TRP A 253 1.87 -27.89 6.17
C TRP A 253 1.95 -28.93 7.30
N LYS A 254 3.17 -29.23 7.77
CA LYS A 254 3.41 -30.13 8.91
C LYS A 254 4.20 -29.41 10.02
N PRO A 255 3.75 -29.47 11.29
CA PRO A 255 4.47 -28.88 12.42
C PRO A 255 5.86 -29.49 12.60
N GLY A 256 6.87 -28.69 12.96
CA GLY A 256 8.20 -29.17 13.35
C GLY A 256 9.06 -29.78 12.22
N GLN A 257 8.57 -29.81 10.98
CA GLN A 257 9.32 -30.33 9.83
C GLN A 257 10.57 -29.49 9.48
N ASN A 258 10.73 -28.32 10.12
CA ASN A 258 11.75 -27.31 9.83
C ASN A 258 12.68 -27.00 11.02
N ASP A 259 12.59 -27.73 12.13
CA ASP A 259 13.44 -27.50 13.32
C ASP A 259 14.83 -28.18 13.24
N GLY A 260 15.16 -28.86 12.14
CA GLY A 260 16.40 -29.66 12.09
C GLY A 260 16.96 -30.08 10.73
N VAL A 261 16.66 -29.38 9.62
CA VAL A 261 17.30 -29.68 8.33
C VAL A 261 17.99 -28.43 7.80
N GLU A 262 19.31 -28.44 7.90
CA GLU A 262 20.21 -27.52 7.19
C GLU A 262 20.11 -27.81 5.69
N ASP A 263 19.90 -26.78 4.86
CA ASP A 263 20.20 -26.90 3.43
C ASP A 263 21.71 -27.18 3.26
N ASP A 264 22.18 -27.71 2.11
CA ASP A 264 23.59 -28.05 1.80
C ASP A 264 24.61 -26.88 1.96
N VAL A 265 24.13 -25.70 2.37
CA VAL A 265 24.88 -24.45 2.63
C VAL A 265 24.69 -23.95 4.09
N GLY A 266 24.16 -24.77 5.01
CA GLY A 266 23.93 -24.39 6.41
C GLY A 266 22.80 -23.36 6.62
N GLY A 267 21.94 -23.15 5.62
CA GLY A 267 20.78 -22.26 5.70
C GLY A 267 19.53 -22.99 6.20
N LYS A 268 18.71 -22.35 7.05
CA LYS A 268 17.36 -22.84 7.38
C LYS A 268 16.50 -22.82 6.12
N LYS A 269 15.87 -23.95 5.80
CA LYS A 269 14.99 -24.16 4.64
C LYS A 269 13.90 -23.08 4.49
N ARG A 270 13.50 -22.84 3.24
CA ARG A 270 12.37 -22.03 2.71
C ARG A 270 11.18 -21.94 3.69
N LEU A 271 11.18 -20.97 4.60
CA LEU A 271 10.00 -20.61 5.37
C LEU A 271 9.24 -19.56 4.58
N ALA A 272 8.12 -19.98 3.97
CA ALA A 272 7.15 -19.00 3.49
C ALA A 272 6.64 -18.19 4.68
N MET A 273 6.25 -16.95 4.45
CA MET A 273 5.69 -16.09 5.49
C MET A 273 4.46 -16.74 6.15
N LEU A 274 3.62 -17.41 5.36
CA LEU A 274 2.47 -18.15 5.88
C LEU A 274 2.87 -19.32 6.80
N ASP A 275 4.01 -19.97 6.60
CA ASP A 275 4.48 -21.02 7.52
C ASP A 275 4.84 -20.46 8.90
N VAL A 276 5.44 -19.26 8.93
CA VAL A 276 5.77 -18.57 10.18
C VAL A 276 4.50 -18.16 10.91
N LEU A 277 3.46 -17.76 10.19
CA LEU A 277 2.15 -17.44 10.76
C LEU A 277 1.44 -18.68 11.31
N LEU A 278 1.47 -19.81 10.60
CA LEU A 278 0.90 -21.09 11.06
C LEU A 278 1.63 -21.61 12.31
N GLU A 279 2.96 -21.49 12.36
CA GLU A 279 3.72 -21.87 13.55
C GLU A 279 3.44 -20.94 14.74
N ALA A 280 3.27 -19.64 14.49
CA ALA A 280 2.84 -18.69 15.52
C ALA A 280 1.42 -19.00 16.02
N GLU A 281 0.51 -19.47 15.15
CA GLU A 281 -0.84 -19.91 15.56
C GLU A 281 -0.76 -21.10 16.51
N ARG A 282 0.06 -22.10 16.16
CA ARG A 282 0.31 -23.27 17.00
C ARG A 282 0.84 -22.90 18.39
N LYS A 283 1.64 -21.85 18.50
CA LYS A 283 2.17 -21.31 19.77
C LYS A 283 1.19 -20.44 20.54
N GLY A 284 -0.03 -20.21 20.02
CA GLY A 284 -1.00 -19.28 20.60
C GLY A 284 -0.60 -17.81 20.45
N GLU A 285 0.32 -17.50 19.53
CA GLU A 285 0.81 -16.14 19.32
C GLU A 285 -0.10 -15.30 18.40
N ILE A 286 -0.86 -15.98 17.55
CA ILE A 286 -1.81 -15.41 16.60
C ILE A 286 -3.00 -16.36 16.47
N ASP A 287 -4.19 -15.83 16.25
CA ASP A 287 -5.38 -16.60 15.93
C ASP A 287 -5.60 -16.67 14.42
N LEU A 288 -6.53 -17.52 13.98
CA LEU A 288 -6.82 -17.69 12.55
C LEU A 288 -7.25 -16.38 11.88
N GLU A 289 -8.03 -15.55 12.58
CA GLU A 289 -8.40 -14.22 12.07
C GLU A 289 -7.16 -13.35 11.90
N GLY A 290 -6.24 -13.36 12.87
CA GLY A 290 -4.95 -12.71 12.73
C GLY A 290 -4.12 -13.19 11.54
N ILE A 291 -4.14 -14.49 11.23
CA ILE A 291 -3.47 -15.01 10.02
C ILE A 291 -4.12 -14.41 8.77
N ARG A 292 -5.46 -14.38 8.72
CA ARG A 292 -6.21 -13.79 7.60
C ARG A 292 -5.92 -12.29 7.44
N GLU A 293 -5.79 -11.53 8.54
CA GLU A 293 -5.39 -10.13 8.51
C GLU A 293 -4.05 -9.95 7.77
N GLU A 294 -3.04 -10.76 8.12
CA GLU A 294 -1.71 -10.66 7.52
C GLU A 294 -1.68 -11.20 6.08
N VAL A 295 -2.37 -12.30 5.79
CA VAL A 295 -2.46 -12.83 4.42
C VAL A 295 -3.10 -11.81 3.48
N ASN A 296 -4.24 -11.21 3.86
CA ASN A 296 -4.85 -10.15 3.06
C ASN A 296 -3.91 -8.95 2.88
N THR A 297 -3.22 -8.53 3.94
CA THR A 297 -2.28 -7.40 3.91
C THR A 297 -1.15 -7.65 2.92
N PHE A 298 -0.41 -8.74 3.06
CA PHE A 298 0.78 -9.01 2.25
C PHE A 298 0.47 -9.43 0.83
N MET A 299 -0.64 -10.14 0.62
CA MET A 299 -1.11 -10.44 -0.73
C MET A 299 -1.40 -9.15 -1.49
N PHE A 300 -2.17 -8.22 -0.90
CA PHE A 300 -2.46 -6.93 -1.52
C PHE A 300 -1.17 -6.12 -1.75
N GLU A 301 -0.41 -5.85 -0.70
CA GLU A 301 0.75 -4.96 -0.73
C GLU A 301 1.87 -5.50 -1.63
N GLY A 302 2.06 -6.83 -1.67
CA GLY A 302 3.15 -7.47 -2.39
C GLY A 302 2.98 -7.55 -3.91
N HIS A 303 1.75 -7.53 -4.43
CA HIS A 303 1.50 -7.63 -5.88
C HIS A 303 1.07 -6.32 -6.54
N ASP A 304 0.11 -5.58 -5.95
CA ASP A 304 -0.49 -4.42 -6.63
C ASP A 304 0.53 -3.28 -6.78
N THR A 305 1.36 -3.08 -5.75
CA THR A 305 2.39 -2.03 -5.74
C THR A 305 3.55 -2.32 -6.71
N THR A 306 3.99 -3.58 -6.78
CA THR A 306 5.07 -4.03 -7.67
C THR A 306 4.59 -4.07 -9.12
N ALA A 307 3.33 -4.47 -9.36
CA ALA A 307 2.73 -4.43 -10.68
C ALA A 307 2.71 -3.01 -11.25
N MET A 308 2.29 -2.03 -10.45
CA MET A 308 2.26 -0.64 -10.87
C MET A 308 3.66 -0.09 -11.20
N ALA A 309 4.67 -0.45 -10.39
CA ALA A 309 6.06 -0.05 -10.64
C ALA A 309 6.58 -0.62 -11.97
N LEU A 310 6.31 -1.90 -12.24
CA LEU A 310 6.70 -2.57 -13.50
C LEU A 310 5.97 -1.98 -14.71
N VAL A 311 4.66 -1.69 -14.59
CA VAL A 311 3.86 -1.10 -15.67
C VAL A 311 4.40 0.27 -16.07
N PHE A 312 4.62 1.16 -15.09
CA PHE A 312 5.21 2.48 -15.38
C PHE A 312 6.66 2.37 -15.83
N GLY A 313 7.44 1.42 -15.30
CA GLY A 313 8.80 1.16 -15.74
C GLY A 313 8.87 0.78 -17.20
N LEU A 314 8.10 -0.23 -17.63
CA LEU A 314 8.06 -0.67 -19.02
C LEU A 314 7.52 0.41 -19.96
N MET A 315 6.51 1.17 -19.53
CA MET A 315 6.02 2.34 -20.28
C MET A 315 7.13 3.37 -20.49
N LEU A 316 7.89 3.70 -19.45
CA LEU A 316 9.00 4.66 -19.55
C LEU A 316 10.14 4.13 -20.41
N LEU A 317 10.47 2.85 -20.34
CA LEU A 317 11.49 2.23 -21.19
C LEU A 317 11.08 2.25 -22.66
N ALA A 318 9.80 2.00 -22.96
CA ALA A 318 9.28 2.11 -24.32
C ALA A 318 9.40 3.55 -24.88
N ASP A 319 9.25 4.57 -24.03
CA ASP A 319 9.40 5.99 -24.40
C ASP A 319 10.87 6.46 -24.44
N HIS A 320 11.82 5.70 -23.87
CA HIS A 320 13.25 6.07 -23.78
C HIS A 320 14.16 4.92 -24.25
N PRO A 321 14.23 4.65 -25.57
CA PRO A 321 14.98 3.52 -26.13
C PRO A 321 16.47 3.53 -25.76
N GLU A 322 17.08 4.70 -25.59
CA GLU A 322 18.47 4.85 -25.16
C GLU A 322 18.72 4.36 -23.74
N VAL A 323 17.73 4.50 -22.85
CA VAL A 323 17.80 3.97 -21.48
C VAL A 323 17.62 2.46 -21.51
N GLN A 324 16.69 1.96 -22.32
CA GLN A 324 16.48 0.53 -22.52
C GLN A 324 17.74 -0.17 -23.07
N GLU A 325 18.36 0.39 -24.10
CA GLU A 325 19.59 -0.16 -24.70
C GLU A 325 20.71 -0.22 -23.67
N ARG A 326 20.90 0.84 -22.89
CA ARG A 326 21.94 0.87 -21.86
C ARG A 326 21.70 -0.14 -20.72
N ILE A 327 20.45 -0.42 -20.36
CA ILE A 327 20.12 -1.53 -19.45
C ILE A 327 20.48 -2.86 -20.09
N TYR A 328 20.15 -3.05 -21.36
CA TYR A 328 20.48 -4.27 -22.10
C TYR A 328 22.00 -4.50 -22.16
N GLU A 329 22.79 -3.49 -22.51
CA GLU A 329 24.25 -3.53 -22.48
C GLU A 329 24.81 -3.87 -21.08
N GLU A 330 24.23 -3.28 -20.01
CA GLU A 330 24.61 -3.61 -18.63
C GLU A 330 24.34 -5.09 -18.32
N CYS A 331 23.15 -5.59 -18.66
CA CYS A 331 22.78 -6.99 -18.45
C CYS A 331 23.68 -7.94 -19.26
N GLN A 332 23.98 -7.63 -20.52
CA GLN A 332 24.89 -8.40 -21.37
C GLN A 332 26.32 -8.45 -20.79
N ARG A 333 26.83 -7.32 -20.28
CA ARG A 333 28.16 -7.27 -19.65
C ARG A 333 28.25 -8.13 -18.39
N ILE A 334 27.18 -8.22 -17.60
CA ILE A 334 27.15 -8.94 -16.32
C ILE A 334 26.88 -10.43 -16.54
N LEU A 335 25.87 -10.76 -17.34
CA LEU A 335 25.35 -12.13 -17.50
C LEU A 335 25.94 -12.85 -18.72
N GLY A 336 26.46 -12.11 -19.71
CA GLY A 336 26.89 -12.67 -21.00
C GLY A 336 25.76 -13.38 -21.73
N ASP A 337 26.11 -14.45 -22.45
CA ASP A 337 25.16 -15.34 -23.14
C ASP A 337 24.60 -16.44 -22.22
N SER A 338 24.75 -16.31 -20.89
CA SER A 338 24.30 -17.32 -19.94
C SER A 338 22.78 -17.29 -19.78
N ASP A 339 22.14 -18.44 -20.00
CA ASP A 339 20.73 -18.66 -19.65
C ASP A 339 20.52 -18.97 -18.16
N SER A 340 21.57 -18.88 -17.34
CA SER A 340 21.48 -19.19 -15.91
C SER A 340 20.70 -18.12 -15.15
N ILE A 341 20.03 -18.53 -14.07
CA ILE A 341 19.34 -17.61 -13.16
C ILE A 341 20.35 -16.61 -12.57
N PRO A 342 20.10 -15.29 -12.66
CA PRO A 342 20.98 -14.29 -12.06
C PRO A 342 21.16 -14.51 -10.56
N THR A 343 22.41 -14.52 -10.10
CA THR A 343 22.74 -14.63 -8.67
C THR A 343 22.53 -13.28 -7.97
N MET A 344 22.48 -13.28 -6.64
CA MET A 344 22.46 -12.02 -5.87
C MET A 344 23.68 -11.13 -6.11
N SER A 345 24.82 -11.72 -6.49
CA SER A 345 26.01 -10.95 -6.84
C SER A 345 25.82 -10.23 -8.17
N ASP A 346 25.19 -10.89 -9.14
CA ASP A 346 24.90 -10.29 -10.45
C ASP A 346 23.92 -9.13 -10.31
N LEU A 347 22.84 -9.34 -9.54
CA LEU A 347 21.85 -8.30 -9.25
C LEU A 347 22.47 -7.07 -8.56
N ALA A 348 23.47 -7.26 -7.70
CA ALA A 348 24.16 -6.16 -7.03
C ALA A 348 25.05 -5.33 -7.98
N GLU A 349 25.45 -5.90 -9.12
CA GLU A 349 26.23 -5.19 -10.14
C GLU A 349 25.37 -4.45 -11.18
N MET A 350 24.05 -4.67 -11.20
CA MET A 350 23.07 -4.00 -12.08
C MET A 350 22.77 -2.56 -11.61
N LYS A 351 23.81 -1.75 -11.47
CA LYS A 351 23.78 -0.41 -10.85
C LYS A 351 22.97 0.59 -11.68
N TYR A 352 23.04 0.49 -13.01
CA TYR A 352 22.27 1.36 -13.89
C TYR A 352 20.79 0.99 -13.88
N LEU A 353 20.45 -0.30 -13.96
CA LEU A 353 19.08 -0.76 -13.79
C LEU A 353 18.49 -0.34 -12.44
N GLU A 354 19.25 -0.45 -11.34
CA GLU A 354 18.82 0.04 -10.03
C GLU A 354 18.52 1.55 -10.05
N ALA A 355 19.38 2.35 -10.69
CA ALA A 355 19.17 3.78 -10.85
C ALA A 355 17.89 4.09 -11.67
N VAL A 356 17.63 3.32 -12.74
CA VAL A 356 16.41 3.46 -13.53
C VAL A 356 15.17 3.10 -12.71
N ILE A 357 15.19 2.01 -11.94
CA ILE A 357 14.08 1.63 -11.05
C ILE A 357 13.80 2.75 -10.03
N LYS A 358 14.85 3.34 -9.44
CA LYS A 358 14.71 4.48 -8.53
C LYS A 358 14.08 5.69 -9.22
N GLU A 359 14.47 5.99 -10.46
CA GLU A 359 13.92 7.11 -11.23
C GLU A 359 12.45 6.89 -11.63
N VAL A 360 12.09 5.66 -12.01
CA VAL A 360 10.70 5.25 -12.25
C VAL A 360 9.86 5.50 -11.01
N LEU A 361 10.32 5.05 -9.83
CA LEU A 361 9.61 5.26 -8.56
C LEU A 361 9.59 6.73 -8.11
N ARG A 362 10.58 7.54 -8.50
CA ARG A 362 10.60 8.99 -8.25
C ARG A 362 9.53 9.72 -9.08
N LEU A 363 9.36 9.34 -10.34
CA LEU A 363 8.41 9.94 -11.27
C LEU A 363 6.98 9.41 -11.08
N TYR A 364 6.85 8.09 -10.92
CA TYR A 364 5.59 7.35 -10.81
C TYR A 364 5.62 6.41 -9.60
N PRO A 365 5.57 6.95 -8.37
CA PRO A 365 5.52 6.13 -7.17
C PRO A 365 4.22 5.33 -7.11
N SER A 366 4.31 4.01 -6.91
CA SER A 366 3.13 3.15 -6.72
C SER A 366 2.25 3.61 -5.56
N VAL A 367 2.86 4.19 -4.52
CA VAL A 367 2.18 4.79 -3.37
C VAL A 367 2.54 6.28 -3.30
N PRO A 368 1.73 7.18 -3.88
CA PRO A 368 2.10 8.59 -4.03
C PRO A 368 1.96 9.43 -2.76
N PHE A 369 1.31 8.91 -1.72
CA PHE A 369 1.21 9.58 -0.41
C PHE A 369 1.03 8.56 0.71
N ILE A 370 1.46 8.95 1.90
CA ILE A 370 1.22 8.25 3.16
C ILE A 370 0.72 9.27 4.18
N ALA A 371 -0.05 8.83 5.17
CA ALA A 371 -0.59 9.74 6.17
C ALA A 371 -0.60 9.12 7.58
N ARG A 372 -0.16 9.92 8.55
CA ARG A 372 -0.08 9.58 9.97
C ARG A 372 -1.08 10.41 10.78
N GLU A 373 -1.44 9.88 11.94
CA GLU A 373 -2.13 10.63 13.00
C GLU A 373 -1.09 10.99 14.07
N VAL A 374 -1.01 12.27 14.41
CA VAL A 374 -0.17 12.75 15.50
C VAL A 374 -0.84 12.37 16.82
N THR A 375 -0.17 11.56 17.61
CA THR A 375 -0.64 11.07 18.93
C THR A 375 0.01 11.79 20.11
N GLU A 376 1.14 12.46 19.86
CA GLU A 376 1.84 13.29 20.83
C GLU A 376 2.53 14.46 20.14
N ASP A 377 2.69 15.56 20.86
CA ASP A 377 3.33 16.77 20.36
C ASP A 377 4.81 16.55 20.08
N PHE A 378 5.28 17.09 18.96
CA PHE A 378 6.69 17.06 18.55
C PHE A 378 7.00 18.27 17.68
N MET A 379 8.28 18.60 17.58
CA MET A 379 8.78 19.70 16.76
C MET A 379 9.12 19.22 15.36
N LEU A 380 8.61 19.91 14.34
CA LEU A 380 9.07 19.75 12.96
C LEU A 380 10.40 20.48 12.74
N GLY A 381 11.03 20.30 11.56
CA GLY A 381 12.31 20.94 11.24
C GLY A 381 12.28 22.48 11.33
N ASN A 382 13.45 23.11 11.45
CA ASN A 382 13.54 24.57 11.58
C ASN A 382 13.03 25.28 10.31
N LYS A 383 12.47 26.49 10.51
CA LYS A 383 11.87 27.30 9.45
C LYS A 383 12.88 27.94 8.49
N GLU A 384 14.16 27.93 8.86
CA GLU A 384 15.23 28.68 8.18
C GLU A 384 15.80 27.96 6.94
N ASP A 385 15.51 26.66 6.77
CA ASP A 385 15.94 25.90 5.58
C ASP A 385 15.06 26.13 4.34
N TYR A 386 14.04 26.98 4.45
CA TYR A 386 13.05 27.19 3.40
C TYR A 386 13.45 28.36 2.51
N GLY A 387 14.45 28.13 1.66
CA GLY A 387 14.74 29.00 0.53
C GLY A 387 13.45 29.31 -0.24
N LEU A 388 13.08 30.59 -0.26
CA LEU A 388 12.07 31.10 -1.17
C LEU A 388 12.54 30.78 -2.60
N ILE A 389 11.74 30.04 -3.36
CA ILE A 389 11.88 29.99 -4.83
C ILE A 389 11.01 31.10 -5.40
#